data_AF-A0A6A6YMC0-F1
#
_entry.id   AF-A0A6A6YMC0-F1
#
_cell.length_a   1.000
_cell.length_b   1.000
_cell.length_c   1.000
_cell.angle_alpha   90.00
_cell.angle_beta   90.00
_cell.angle_gamma   90.00
#
_symmetry.space_group_name_H-M   'P 1'
#
loop_
_entity.id
_entity.type
_entity.pdbx_description
1 polymer ?
#
loop_
_entity_poly.entity_id
_entity_poly.type
_entity_poly.pdbx_seq_one_letter_code
_entity_poly.pdbx_strand_id
1 'polypeptide(L)'
;MGNGNSKPTSEQSQHVFAADAPVRFSNELVDSLQNSNQSDSTRSKTLELQIQSRVTSELEKLQAQESAKLAQLSESLSDETSTPAEPSLVEKIGDTLSSSATLAEKQRQQEMSRNSVSKEIAELKKKLESRKKLDEVDTAVSKAKDDVVTCLRANDRRPLDCWKEVAAFKAEVGKLEKEFVEKTVR
;
A
#
# COMPACT_ATOMS: atom_id res chain seq x y z
N MET A 1 46.52 25.98 -12.68
CA MET A 1 45.97 25.89 -14.05
C MET A 1 45.28 24.55 -14.21
N GLY A 2 44.04 24.52 -14.70
CA GLY A 2 43.38 23.28 -15.13
C GLY A 2 42.01 22.98 -14.51
N ASN A 3 41.04 23.87 -14.68
CA ASN A 3 39.61 23.54 -14.56
C ASN A 3 39.22 22.62 -15.74
N GLY A 4 38.64 21.46 -15.45
CA GLY A 4 37.94 20.62 -16.42
C GLY A 4 36.49 20.43 -15.99
N ASN A 5 35.57 21.14 -16.65
CA ASN A 5 34.14 21.14 -16.37
C ASN A 5 33.49 19.79 -16.73
N SER A 6 32.81 19.16 -15.78
CA SER A 6 31.87 18.07 -16.03
C SER A 6 30.57 18.64 -16.61
N LYS A 7 30.29 18.41 -17.90
CA LYS A 7 28.94 18.60 -18.46
C LYS A 7 28.01 17.51 -17.92
N PRO A 8 26.74 17.81 -17.58
CA PRO A 8 25.74 16.77 -17.42
C PRO A 8 25.33 16.26 -18.83
N THR A 9 25.66 15.01 -19.13
CA THR A 9 25.12 14.30 -20.30
C THR A 9 23.62 14.10 -20.09
N SER A 10 22.83 14.96 -20.75
CA SER A 10 21.38 14.84 -20.86
C SER A 10 20.98 13.85 -21.95
N GLU A 11 21.61 12.68 -22.00
CA GLU A 11 21.32 11.64 -22.98
C GLU A 11 21.18 10.28 -22.29
N GLN A 12 20.06 10.09 -21.60
CA GLN A 12 19.45 8.77 -21.55
C GLN A 12 18.55 8.67 -22.78
N SER A 13 19.14 8.22 -23.90
CA SER A 13 18.35 7.80 -25.05
C SER A 13 17.51 6.61 -24.62
N GLN A 14 16.23 6.85 -24.36
CA GLN A 14 15.26 5.79 -24.15
C GLN A 14 15.21 4.97 -25.44
N HIS A 15 15.83 3.79 -25.43
CA HIS A 15 15.89 2.91 -26.59
C HIS A 15 14.49 2.31 -26.81
N VAL A 16 13.66 2.99 -27.60
CA VAL A 16 12.37 2.47 -28.04
C VAL A 16 12.64 1.45 -29.14
N PHE A 17 12.54 0.16 -28.82
CA PHE A 17 12.57 -0.90 -29.82
C PHE A 17 11.29 -0.85 -30.65
N ALA A 18 11.37 -0.22 -31.83
CA ALA A 18 10.35 -0.39 -32.86
C ALA A 18 10.57 -1.77 -33.50
N ALA A 19 9.54 -2.61 -33.54
CA ALA A 19 9.61 -3.89 -34.23
C ALA A 19 9.76 -3.63 -35.74
N ASP A 20 10.87 -4.08 -36.33
CA ASP A 20 11.20 -3.93 -37.76
C ASP A 20 10.40 -4.89 -38.67
N ALA A 21 9.53 -5.73 -38.07
CA ALA A 21 8.67 -6.67 -38.77
C ALA A 21 7.19 -6.36 -38.48
N PRO A 22 6.28 -6.47 -39.47
CA PRO A 22 4.84 -6.33 -39.24
C PRO A 22 4.40 -7.34 -38.19
N VAL A 23 3.87 -6.86 -37.06
CA VAL A 23 3.31 -7.72 -36.01
C VAL A 23 2.10 -8.45 -36.62
N ARG A 24 2.31 -9.69 -37.06
CA ARG A 24 1.26 -10.56 -37.59
C ARG A 24 0.71 -11.38 -36.42
N PHE A 25 -0.49 -11.06 -35.97
CA PHE A 25 -1.22 -11.90 -35.05
C PHE A 25 -1.81 -13.11 -35.79
N SER A 26 -1.87 -14.27 -35.15
CA SER A 26 -2.58 -15.42 -35.70
C SER A 26 -4.08 -15.10 -35.78
N ASN A 27 -4.75 -15.53 -36.85
CA ASN A 27 -6.20 -15.32 -37.00
C ASN A 27 -6.98 -15.92 -35.83
N GLU A 28 -6.51 -17.03 -35.25
CA GLU A 28 -7.07 -17.65 -34.06
C GLU A 28 -7.03 -16.73 -32.82
N LEU A 29 -5.94 -15.98 -32.63
CA LEU A 29 -5.82 -15.03 -31.52
C LEU A 29 -6.73 -13.82 -31.76
N VAL A 30 -6.85 -13.35 -33.01
CA VAL A 30 -7.76 -12.27 -33.38
C VAL A 30 -9.22 -12.71 -33.15
N ASP A 31 -9.60 -13.92 -33.58
CA ASP A 31 -10.93 -14.49 -33.34
C ASP A 31 -11.20 -14.67 -31.84
N SER A 32 -10.22 -15.12 -31.06
CA SER A 32 -10.37 -15.25 -29.61
C SER A 32 -10.54 -13.88 -28.93
N LEU A 33 -9.83 -12.84 -29.39
CA LEU A 33 -9.99 -11.49 -28.86
C LEU A 33 -11.31 -10.85 -29.28
N GLN A 34 -11.75 -11.07 -30.53
CA GLN A 34 -13.03 -10.58 -31.05
C GLN A 34 -14.23 -11.26 -30.39
N ASN A 35 -14.12 -12.56 -30.08
CA ASN A 35 -15.18 -13.32 -29.40
C ASN A 35 -15.07 -13.25 -27.86
N SER A 36 -13.97 -12.73 -27.32
CA SER A 36 -13.80 -12.51 -25.89
C SER A 36 -14.62 -11.30 -25.44
N ASN A 37 -15.83 -11.57 -24.93
CA ASN A 37 -16.62 -10.60 -24.19
C ASN A 37 -16.00 -10.23 -22.82
N GLN A 38 -14.89 -10.86 -22.45
CA GLN A 38 -14.16 -10.56 -21.22
C GLN A 38 -13.28 -9.33 -21.44
N SER A 39 -13.72 -8.18 -20.96
CA SER A 39 -12.89 -6.98 -20.85
C SER A 39 -11.66 -7.25 -19.97
N ASP A 40 -10.61 -6.45 -20.09
CA ASP A 40 -9.41 -6.54 -19.24
C ASP A 40 -9.75 -6.54 -17.74
N SER A 41 -10.84 -5.86 -17.35
CA SER A 41 -11.36 -5.85 -15.98
C SER A 41 -11.88 -7.21 -15.50
N THR A 42 -12.45 -8.04 -16.37
CA THR A 42 -12.89 -9.38 -15.97
C THR A 42 -11.71 -10.34 -15.88
N ARG A 43 -10.71 -10.18 -16.77
CA ARG A 43 -9.47 -10.95 -16.73
C ARG A 43 -8.68 -10.66 -15.45
N SER A 44 -8.54 -9.39 -15.07
CA SER A 44 -7.85 -9.01 -13.83
C SER A 44 -8.56 -9.56 -12.59
N LYS A 45 -9.90 -9.44 -12.52
CA LYS A 45 -10.69 -10.02 -11.43
C LYS A 45 -10.58 -11.54 -11.33
N THR A 46 -10.56 -12.24 -12.47
CA THR A 46 -10.41 -13.70 -12.49
C THR A 46 -9.05 -14.13 -11.94
N LEU A 47 -7.98 -13.42 -12.36
CA LEU A 47 -6.64 -13.65 -11.82
C LEU A 47 -6.57 -13.35 -10.33
N GLU A 48 -7.18 -12.26 -9.88
CA GLU A 48 -7.23 -11.89 -8.47
C GLU A 48 -7.93 -12.98 -7.63
N LEU A 49 -9.07 -13.49 -8.09
CA LEU A 49 -9.77 -14.59 -7.42
C LEU A 49 -8.91 -15.87 -7.35
N GLN A 50 -8.18 -16.19 -8.42
CA GLN A 50 -7.28 -17.34 -8.43
C GLN A 50 -6.08 -17.17 -7.48
N ILE A 51 -5.59 -15.93 -7.33
CA ILE A 51 -4.54 -15.61 -6.34
C ILE A 51 -5.10 -15.78 -4.93
N GLN A 52 -6.29 -15.23 -4.65
CA GLN A 52 -6.95 -15.38 -3.35
C GLN A 52 -7.19 -16.86 -3.00
N SER A 53 -7.64 -17.67 -3.95
CA SER A 53 -7.86 -19.11 -3.72
C SER A 53 -6.56 -19.86 -3.42
N ARG A 54 -5.45 -19.49 -4.06
CA ARG A 54 -4.14 -20.10 -3.77
C ARG A 54 -3.61 -19.68 -2.41
N VAL A 55 -3.66 -18.38 -2.11
CA VAL A 55 -3.18 -17.85 -0.83
C VAL A 55 -3.95 -18.49 0.32
N THR A 56 -5.27 -18.58 0.22
CA THR A 56 -6.12 -19.23 1.24
C THR A 56 -5.74 -20.70 1.41
N SER A 57 -5.57 -21.46 0.33
CA SER A 57 -5.14 -22.86 0.41
C SER A 57 -3.76 -23.05 1.06
N GLU A 58 -2.81 -22.15 0.80
CA GLU A 58 -1.47 -22.21 1.42
C GLU A 58 -1.53 -21.80 2.91
N LEU A 59 -2.37 -20.83 3.27
CA LEU A 59 -2.58 -20.45 4.66
C LEU A 59 -3.22 -21.58 5.48
N GLU A 60 -4.23 -22.24 4.95
CA GLU A 60 -4.86 -23.41 5.60
C GLU A 60 -3.83 -24.54 5.81
N LYS A 61 -2.99 -24.78 4.81
CA LYS A 61 -1.92 -25.78 4.89
C LYS A 61 -0.87 -25.42 5.96
N LEU A 62 -0.46 -24.15 6.02
CA LEU A 62 0.47 -23.67 7.05
C LEU A 62 -0.15 -23.78 8.44
N GLN A 63 -1.41 -23.39 8.60
CA GLN A 63 -2.13 -23.49 9.88
C GLN A 63 -2.22 -24.95 10.36
N ALA A 64 -2.55 -25.89 9.46
CA ALA A 64 -2.59 -27.31 9.79
C ALA A 64 -1.20 -27.82 10.22
N GLN A 65 -0.14 -27.44 9.50
CA GLN A 65 1.24 -27.81 9.86
C GLN A 65 1.66 -27.23 11.21
N GLU A 66 1.33 -25.97 11.49
CA GLU A 66 1.63 -25.33 12.78
C GLU A 66 0.88 -26.02 13.92
N SER A 67 -0.42 -26.29 13.76
CA SER A 67 -1.19 -27.00 14.78
C SER A 67 -0.65 -28.42 15.05
N ALA A 68 -0.22 -29.14 14.01
CA ALA A 68 0.36 -30.47 14.16
C ALA A 68 1.72 -30.42 14.88
N LYS A 69 2.57 -29.44 14.54
CA LYS A 69 3.84 -29.21 15.23
C LYS A 69 3.64 -28.82 16.70
N LEU A 70 2.66 -27.97 16.98
CA LEU A 70 2.31 -27.59 18.36
C LEU A 70 1.80 -28.80 19.15
N ALA A 71 0.97 -29.64 18.54
CA ALA A 71 0.51 -30.89 19.16
C ALA A 71 1.68 -31.82 19.48
N GLN A 72 2.57 -32.08 18.50
CA GLN A 72 3.77 -32.89 18.68
C GLN A 72 4.70 -32.32 19.76
N LEU A 73 4.92 -31.01 19.76
CA LEU A 73 5.74 -30.36 20.79
C LEU A 73 5.09 -30.49 22.17
N SER A 74 3.77 -30.30 22.26
CA SER A 74 3.05 -30.45 23.53
C SER A 74 3.07 -31.90 24.05
N GLU A 75 3.02 -32.90 23.17
CA GLU A 75 3.15 -34.32 23.51
C GLU A 75 4.58 -34.60 24.00
N SER A 76 5.61 -34.16 23.26
CA SER A 76 7.02 -34.32 23.67
C SER A 76 7.35 -33.61 24.99
N LEU A 77 6.76 -32.44 25.26
CA LEU A 77 6.89 -31.74 26.54
C LEU A 77 6.21 -32.50 27.68
N SER A 78 5.08 -33.14 27.40
CA SER A 78 4.34 -33.93 28.38
C SER A 78 5.08 -35.24 28.71
N ASP A 79 5.67 -35.90 27.71
CA ASP A 79 6.47 -37.11 27.88
C ASP A 79 7.77 -36.86 28.67
N GLU A 80 8.48 -35.76 28.38
CA GLU A 80 9.70 -35.37 29.10
C GLU A 80 9.44 -34.97 30.58
N THR A 81 8.18 -34.66 30.94
CA THR A 81 7.80 -34.34 32.33
C THR A 81 7.70 -35.59 33.24
N SER A 82 7.81 -36.80 32.68
CA SER A 82 7.60 -38.06 33.43
C SER A 82 8.84 -38.67 34.09
N THR A 83 10.00 -37.98 34.11
CA THR A 83 11.18 -38.42 34.88
C THR A 83 11.30 -37.67 36.21
N PRO A 84 11.12 -38.34 37.38
CA PRO A 84 11.22 -37.68 38.68
C PRO A 84 12.67 -37.60 39.15
N ALA A 85 13.00 -36.46 39.77
CA ALA A 85 14.20 -36.11 40.53
C ALA A 85 15.39 -35.57 39.72
N GLU A 86 15.37 -34.26 39.43
CA GLU A 86 16.47 -33.29 39.61
C GLU A 86 15.88 -31.86 39.60
N PRO A 87 16.49 -30.89 40.32
CA PRO A 87 15.86 -29.60 40.59
C PRO A 87 15.52 -28.83 39.32
N SER A 88 14.35 -28.19 39.35
CA SER A 88 13.64 -27.68 38.19
C SER A 88 14.53 -26.81 37.29
N LEU A 89 14.48 -27.09 36.00
CA LEU A 89 15.02 -26.21 34.94
C LEU A 89 14.46 -24.79 35.06
N VAL A 90 13.33 -24.58 35.75
CA VAL A 90 12.73 -23.28 36.03
C VAL A 90 13.62 -22.41 36.92
N GLU A 91 14.37 -22.98 37.87
CA GLU A 91 15.36 -22.24 38.67
C GLU A 91 16.66 -21.96 37.89
N LYS A 92 17.12 -22.89 37.05
CA LYS A 92 18.28 -22.65 36.15
C LYS A 92 17.96 -21.63 35.04
N ILE A 93 16.72 -21.59 34.57
CA ILE A 93 16.22 -20.58 33.63
C ILE A 93 15.99 -19.24 34.37
N GLY A 94 15.54 -19.29 35.63
CA GLY A 94 15.41 -18.11 36.49
C GLY A 94 16.73 -17.41 36.79
N ASP A 95 17.81 -18.16 37.03
CA ASP A 95 19.16 -17.64 37.30
C ASP A 95 19.88 -17.12 36.04
N THR A 96 19.66 -17.76 34.89
CA THR A 96 20.22 -17.30 33.60
C THR A 96 19.47 -16.09 33.02
N LEU A 97 18.20 -15.89 33.41
CA LEU A 97 17.42 -14.68 33.12
C LEU A 97 17.60 -13.56 34.16
N SER A 98 18.06 -13.87 35.38
CA SER A 98 18.34 -12.90 36.45
C SER A 98 19.78 -12.40 36.50
N SER A 99 20.62 -12.81 35.54
CA SER A 99 21.89 -12.14 35.31
C SER A 99 21.62 -10.69 34.91
N SER A 100 21.77 -9.75 35.84
CA SER A 100 21.59 -8.31 35.68
C SER A 100 22.27 -7.71 34.43
N ALA A 101 23.28 -8.41 33.88
CA ALA A 101 23.92 -8.10 32.61
C ALA A 101 23.01 -8.30 31.37
N THR A 102 22.15 -9.33 31.31
CA THR A 102 21.31 -9.61 30.14
C THR A 102 20.03 -8.78 30.13
N LEU A 103 19.48 -8.43 31.30
CA LEU A 103 18.39 -7.47 31.43
C LEU A 103 18.84 -6.05 31.06
N ALA A 104 20.04 -5.63 31.48
CA ALA A 104 20.61 -4.35 31.09
C ALA A 104 20.91 -4.28 29.58
N GLU A 105 21.41 -5.37 28.99
CA GLU A 105 21.67 -5.45 27.55
C GLU A 105 20.37 -5.50 26.73
N LYS A 106 19.34 -6.23 27.19
CA LYS A 106 18.01 -6.27 26.54
C LYS A 106 17.29 -4.93 26.67
N GLN A 107 17.36 -4.26 27.82
CA GLN A 107 16.84 -2.91 28.01
C GLN A 107 17.58 -1.90 27.13
N ARG A 108 18.91 -2.01 27.00
CA ARG A 108 19.70 -1.19 26.06
C ARG A 108 19.33 -1.46 24.62
N GLN A 109 19.16 -2.71 24.20
CA GLN A 109 18.73 -3.04 22.84
C GLN A 109 17.31 -2.54 22.56
N GLN A 110 16.40 -2.63 23.53
CA GLN A 110 15.03 -2.13 23.44
C GLN A 110 14.95 -0.60 23.48
N GLU A 111 15.84 0.05 24.22
CA GLU A 111 16.00 1.50 24.24
C GLU A 111 16.63 2.01 22.94
N MET A 112 17.62 1.30 22.40
CA MET A 112 18.20 1.57 21.08
C MET A 112 17.17 1.38 19.96
N SER A 113 16.32 0.34 20.03
CA SER A 113 15.24 0.14 19.07
C SER A 113 14.14 1.19 19.20
N ARG A 114 13.74 1.54 20.43
CA ARG A 114 12.75 2.62 20.68
C ARG A 114 13.26 3.98 20.21
N ASN A 115 14.54 4.27 20.42
CA ASN A 115 15.18 5.50 19.96
C ASN A 115 15.41 5.51 18.44
N SER A 116 15.66 4.36 17.81
CA SER A 116 15.70 4.25 16.34
C SER A 116 14.32 4.51 15.74
N VAL A 117 13.30 3.83 16.25
CA VAL A 117 11.92 3.98 15.79
C VAL A 117 11.41 5.40 16.01
N SER A 118 11.74 6.05 17.14
CA SER A 118 11.35 7.45 17.37
C SER A 118 12.03 8.43 16.40
N LYS A 119 13.30 8.19 16.05
CA LYS A 119 14.03 8.97 15.03
C LYS A 119 13.43 8.76 13.64
N GLU A 120 13.14 7.53 13.27
CA GLU A 120 12.49 7.19 12.00
C GLU A 120 11.09 7.82 11.90
N ILE A 121 10.30 7.78 12.98
CA ILE A 121 9.00 8.45 13.04
C ILE A 121 9.16 9.97 12.88
N ALA A 122 10.15 10.59 13.53
CA ALA A 122 10.40 12.02 13.39
C ALA A 122 10.84 12.37 11.96
N GLU A 123 11.67 11.54 11.33
CA GLU A 123 12.09 11.71 9.94
C GLU A 123 10.93 11.51 8.96
N LEU A 124 10.07 10.52 9.19
CA LEU A 124 8.85 10.28 8.40
C LEU A 124 7.86 11.43 8.54
N LYS A 125 7.67 11.97 9.75
CA LYS A 125 6.84 13.17 9.97
C LYS A 125 7.42 14.36 9.22
N LYS A 126 8.72 14.61 9.30
CA LYS A 126 9.40 15.66 8.54
C LYS A 126 9.25 15.46 7.04
N LYS A 127 9.35 14.23 6.54
CA LYS A 127 9.12 13.88 5.12
C LYS A 127 7.66 14.14 4.72
N LEU A 128 6.69 13.78 5.56
CA LEU A 128 5.26 14.03 5.33
C LEU A 128 4.92 15.52 5.34
N GLU A 129 5.51 16.30 6.23
CA GLU A 129 5.33 17.76 6.28
C GLU A 129 6.03 18.47 5.11
N SER A 130 7.18 17.94 4.66
CA SER A 130 7.87 18.45 3.48
C SER A 130 7.18 18.10 2.16
N ARG A 131 6.29 17.10 2.16
CA ARG A 131 5.44 16.85 1.01
C ARG A 131 4.45 18.00 0.91
N LYS A 132 4.37 18.61 -0.27
CA LYS A 132 3.33 19.57 -0.61
C LYS A 132 1.99 18.89 -0.35
N LYS A 133 1.33 19.27 0.74
CA LYS A 133 -0.08 18.94 0.96
C LYS A 133 -0.79 19.43 -0.30
N LEU A 134 -1.55 18.56 -0.97
CA LEU A 134 -2.44 19.04 -2.02
C LEU A 134 -3.23 20.18 -1.39
N ASP A 135 -3.18 21.37 -2.00
CA ASP A 135 -3.94 22.53 -1.52
C ASP A 135 -5.35 22.04 -1.23
N GLU A 136 -5.76 22.20 0.02
CA GLU A 136 -7.10 21.84 0.45
C GLU A 136 -8.05 22.57 -0.49
N VAL A 137 -8.90 21.81 -1.20
CA VAL A 137 -9.82 22.35 -2.20
C VAL A 137 -10.59 23.48 -1.53
N ASP A 138 -10.67 24.64 -2.20
CA ASP A 138 -11.33 25.82 -1.65
C ASP A 138 -12.68 25.45 -1.04
N THR A 139 -12.90 25.88 0.20
CA THR A 139 -14.12 25.67 0.97
C THR A 139 -15.38 26.05 0.18
N ALA A 140 -15.29 27.06 -0.71
CA ALA A 140 -16.39 27.46 -1.58
C ALA A 140 -16.78 26.37 -2.58
N VAL A 141 -15.80 25.67 -3.19
CA VAL A 141 -16.05 24.59 -4.14
C VAL A 141 -16.55 23.33 -3.43
N SER A 142 -16.04 23.03 -2.23
CA SER A 142 -16.57 21.92 -1.43
C SER A 142 -18.03 22.15 -1.07
N LYS A 143 -18.39 23.37 -0.65
CA LYS A 143 -19.77 23.73 -0.33
C LYS A 143 -20.69 23.63 -1.54
N ALA A 144 -20.28 24.19 -2.68
CA ALA A 144 -21.08 24.12 -3.91
C ALA A 144 -21.26 22.67 -4.40
N LYS A 145 -20.26 21.81 -4.21
CA LYS A 145 -20.38 20.37 -4.46
C LYS A 145 -21.41 19.72 -3.55
N ASP A 146 -21.38 20.01 -2.26
CA ASP A 146 -22.31 19.45 -1.29
C ASP A 146 -23.76 19.89 -1.55
N ASP A 147 -23.96 21.13 -2.01
CA ASP A 147 -25.27 21.65 -2.42
C ASP A 147 -25.83 20.90 -3.64
N VAL A 148 -24.98 20.61 -4.64
CA VAL A 148 -25.36 19.78 -5.81
C VAL A 148 -25.72 18.36 -5.38
N VAL A 149 -24.89 17.74 -4.53
CA VAL A 149 -25.14 16.38 -4.02
C VAL A 149 -26.44 16.33 -3.21
N THR A 150 -26.69 17.34 -2.39
CA THR A 150 -27.90 17.43 -1.58
C THR A 150 -29.14 17.59 -2.47
N CYS A 151 -29.08 18.45 -3.48
CA CYS A 151 -30.19 18.61 -4.43
C CYS A 151 -30.46 17.34 -5.23
N LEU A 152 -29.42 16.67 -5.72
CA LEU A 152 -29.56 15.44 -6.49
C LEU A 152 -30.14 14.30 -5.66
N ARG A 153 -29.73 14.17 -4.38
CA ARG A 153 -30.31 13.19 -3.45
C ARG A 153 -31.77 13.49 -3.12
N ALA A 154 -32.14 14.77 -3.01
CA ALA A 154 -33.54 15.17 -2.81
C ALA A 154 -34.39 14.89 -4.05
N ASN A 155 -33.79 14.96 -5.24
CA ASN A 155 -34.45 14.84 -6.55
C ASN A 155 -33.92 13.68 -7.39
N ASP A 156 -33.80 12.48 -6.81
CA ASP A 156 -33.20 11.29 -7.45
C ASP A 156 -33.84 10.91 -8.80
N ARG A 157 -35.13 11.23 -8.98
CA ARG A 157 -35.89 10.94 -10.22
C ARG A 157 -36.01 12.14 -11.17
N ARG A 158 -35.54 13.32 -10.76
CA ARG A 158 -35.65 14.58 -11.51
C ARG A 158 -34.35 15.38 -11.42
N PRO A 159 -33.25 14.88 -12.01
CA PRO A 159 -31.95 15.56 -11.92
C PRO A 159 -31.92 16.93 -12.63
N LEU A 160 -32.87 17.21 -13.52
CA LEU A 160 -32.99 18.50 -14.22
C LEU A 160 -33.42 19.66 -13.32
N ASP A 161 -34.01 19.38 -12.14
CA ASP A 161 -34.45 20.43 -11.21
C ASP A 161 -33.26 21.11 -10.49
N CYS A 162 -32.09 20.45 -10.45
CA CYS A 162 -30.88 20.90 -9.77
C CYS A 162 -29.92 21.73 -10.64
N TRP A 163 -30.42 22.35 -11.71
CA TRP A 163 -29.60 23.07 -12.69
C TRP A 163 -28.93 24.32 -12.11
N LYS A 164 -29.53 24.96 -11.11
CA LYS A 164 -29.01 26.17 -10.47
C LYS A 164 -27.76 25.86 -9.64
N GLU A 165 -27.83 24.78 -8.86
CA GLU A 165 -26.75 24.28 -8.02
C GLU A 165 -25.57 23.83 -8.90
N VAL A 166 -25.86 23.14 -10.00
CA VAL A 166 -24.83 22.73 -10.97
C VAL A 166 -24.19 23.94 -11.65
N ALA A 167 -24.96 24.98 -11.99
CA ALA A 167 -24.43 26.21 -12.57
C ALA A 167 -23.53 26.96 -11.56
N ALA A 168 -23.92 27.03 -10.29
CA ALA A 168 -23.12 27.62 -9.22
C ALA A 168 -21.80 26.86 -9.02
N PHE A 169 -21.85 25.52 -8.96
CA PHE A 169 -20.66 24.68 -8.86
C PHE A 169 -19.70 24.89 -10.05
N LYS A 170 -20.22 24.92 -11.28
CA LYS A 170 -19.40 25.21 -12.48
C LYS A 170 -18.75 26.59 -12.43
N ALA A 171 -19.44 27.59 -11.90
CA ALA A 171 -18.88 28.93 -11.74
C ALA A 171 -17.70 28.95 -10.76
N GLU A 172 -17.80 28.27 -9.62
CA GLU A 172 -16.70 28.20 -8.64
C GLU A 172 -15.52 27.36 -9.14
N VAL A 173 -15.77 26.21 -9.77
CA VAL A 173 -14.71 25.42 -10.41
C VAL A 173 -14.01 26.23 -11.51
N GLY A 174 -14.77 26.98 -12.32
CA GLY A 174 -14.19 27.82 -13.36
C GLY A 174 -13.31 28.96 -12.83
N LYS A 175 -13.50 29.43 -11.59
CA LYS A 175 -12.57 30.38 -10.94
C LYS A 175 -11.26 29.68 -10.55
N LEU A 176 -11.35 28.50 -9.91
CA LEU A 176 -10.17 27.71 -9.55
C LEU A 176 -9.36 27.27 -10.77
N GLU A 177 -10.04 26.86 -11.85
CA GLU A 177 -9.37 26.48 -13.10
C GLU A 177 -8.62 27.67 -13.72
N LYS A 178 -9.21 28.88 -13.72
CA LYS A 178 -8.53 30.10 -14.20
C LYS A 178 -7.28 30.40 -13.38
N GLU A 179 -7.39 30.39 -12.04
CA GLU A 179 -6.23 30.62 -11.16
C GLU A 179 -5.14 29.56 -11.35
N PHE A 180 -5.53 28.29 -11.51
CA PHE A 180 -4.60 27.20 -11.77
C PHE A 180 -3.89 27.38 -13.12
N VAL A 181 -4.61 27.73 -14.17
CA VAL A 181 -4.04 27.98 -15.51
C VAL A 181 -3.09 29.19 -15.46
N GLU A 182 -3.48 30.29 -14.83
CA GLU A 182 -2.62 31.46 -14.64
C GLU A 182 -1.32 31.13 -13.89
N LYS A 183 -1.39 30.28 -12.87
CA LYS A 183 -0.24 29.82 -12.08
C LYS A 183 0.66 28.84 -12.81
N THR A 184 0.13 28.07 -13.76
CA THR A 184 0.84 26.98 -14.45
C THR A 184 1.44 27.42 -15.79
N VAL A 185 0.80 28.38 -16.47
CA VAL A 185 1.23 28.87 -17.80
C VAL A 185 2.24 30.03 -17.70
N ARG A 186 2.35 30.69 -16.53
CA ARG A 186 3.31 31.77 -16.28
C ARG A 186 4.56 31.25 -15.56
#